data_AF-A0A1Q9A4M5-F1
#
_entry.id   AF-A0A1Q9A4M5-F1
#
_cell.length_a   1.000
_cell.length_b   1.000
_cell.length_c   1.000
_cell.angle_alpha   90.00
_cell.angle_beta   90.00
_cell.angle_gamma   90.00
#
_symmetry.space_group_name_H-M   'P 1'
#
loop_
_entity.id
_entity.type
_entity.pdbx_description
1 polymer ?
#
loop_
_entity_poly.entity_id
_entity_poly.type
_entity_poly.pdbx_seq_one_letter_code
_entity_poly.pdbx_strand_id
1 'polypeptide(L)'
;MERDLTWIAKVVPDFDLSRIPSDLHEFIPADKTDLEAVTALKASLYERLRPILPVLLTWMQDLNWPVAQALVPVLASIGAHLVKDLEPILHSEDEMWKYWILTCLVDTPDGALAKALQPALQKIEPGESEDIRAIISSIRTRHFT
;
A
#
# COMPACT_ATOMS: atom_id res chain seq x y z
N MET A 1 25.27 -9.34 6.85
CA MET A 1 24.60 -9.15 8.15
C MET A 1 23.13 -9.36 7.87
N GLU A 2 22.50 -10.31 8.55
CA GLU A 2 21.07 -10.60 8.36
C GLU A 2 20.27 -9.43 8.95
N ARG A 3 19.30 -8.93 8.20
CA ARG A 3 18.49 -7.77 8.58
C ARG A 3 17.47 -8.19 9.63
N ASP A 4 17.40 -7.47 10.75
CA ASP A 4 16.45 -7.78 11.83
C ASP A 4 15.05 -7.31 11.44
N LEU A 5 14.17 -8.28 11.13
CA LEU A 5 12.77 -8.04 10.78
C LEU A 5 11.81 -8.38 11.94
N THR A 6 12.32 -8.54 13.16
CA THR A 6 11.49 -8.89 14.33
C THR A 6 10.45 -7.81 14.66
N TRP A 7 10.73 -6.55 14.34
CA TRP A 7 9.75 -5.48 14.49
C TRP A 7 8.60 -5.64 13.48
N ILE A 8 8.90 -6.00 12.23
CA ILE A 8 7.86 -6.28 11.22
C ILE A 8 6.98 -7.44 11.63
N ALA A 9 7.56 -8.54 12.12
CA ALA A 9 6.78 -9.68 12.58
C ALA A 9 5.79 -9.33 13.71
N LYS A 10 6.05 -8.25 14.48
CA LYS A 10 5.13 -7.76 15.52
C LYS A 10 4.02 -6.87 14.95
N VAL A 11 4.35 -6.06 13.94
CA VAL A 11 3.42 -5.08 13.35
C VAL A 11 2.54 -5.70 12.28
N VAL A 12 3.04 -6.74 11.59
CA VAL A 12 2.35 -7.46 10.52
C VAL A 12 2.36 -8.96 10.84
N PRO A 13 1.66 -9.40 11.90
CA PRO A 13 1.74 -10.77 12.38
C PRO A 13 1.17 -11.79 11.38
N ASP A 14 0.27 -11.36 10.50
CA ASP A 14 -0.38 -12.22 9.52
C ASP A 14 0.50 -12.51 8.29
N PHE A 15 1.62 -11.79 8.12
CA PHE A 15 2.52 -12.00 6.99
C PHE A 15 3.66 -12.96 7.37
N ASP A 16 3.64 -14.15 6.76
CA ASP A 16 4.67 -15.16 6.96
C ASP A 16 5.97 -14.78 6.23
N LEU A 17 6.86 -14.04 6.93
CA LEU A 17 8.17 -13.64 6.43
C LEU A 17 9.04 -14.83 5.98
N SER A 18 8.79 -16.04 6.49
CA SER A 18 9.56 -17.24 6.08
C SER A 18 9.29 -17.66 4.63
N ARG A 19 8.20 -17.16 4.03
CA ARG A 19 7.85 -17.39 2.62
C ARG A 19 8.47 -16.35 1.68
N ILE A 20 9.14 -15.34 2.22
CA ILE A 20 9.84 -14.34 1.42
C ILE A 20 11.23 -14.88 1.06
N PRO A 21 11.63 -14.82 -0.22
CA PRO A 21 13.01 -15.07 -0.61
C PRO A 21 13.97 -14.16 0.18
N SER A 22 15.03 -14.74 0.75
CA SER A 22 15.95 -14.00 1.64
C SER A 22 16.67 -12.84 0.95
N ASP A 23 16.85 -12.90 -0.37
CA ASP A 23 17.40 -11.80 -1.18
C ASP A 23 16.46 -10.60 -1.30
N LEU A 24 15.19 -10.73 -0.88
CA LEU A 24 14.24 -9.63 -0.83
C LEU A 24 14.14 -8.97 0.55
N HIS A 25 14.75 -9.54 1.58
CA HIS A 25 14.71 -8.96 2.93
C HIS A 25 15.34 -7.57 2.98
N GLU A 26 16.36 -7.29 2.16
CA GLU A 26 16.99 -5.96 2.05
C GLU A 26 16.02 -4.85 1.65
N PHE A 27 14.92 -5.20 0.97
CA PHE A 27 13.91 -4.26 0.50
C PHE A 27 12.77 -4.04 1.48
N ILE A 28 12.71 -4.82 2.56
CA ILE A 28 11.68 -4.68 3.60
C ILE A 28 12.25 -3.72 4.66
N PRO A 29 11.64 -2.55 4.90
CA PRO A 29 12.09 -1.67 5.97
C PRO A 29 12.13 -2.42 7.32
N ALA A 30 13.17 -2.23 8.13
CA ALA A 30 13.30 -2.90 9.43
C ALA A 30 12.52 -2.17 10.53
N ASP A 31 12.40 -0.85 10.41
CA ASP A 31 11.63 0.01 11.29
C ASP A 31 11.05 1.23 10.54
N LYS A 32 10.19 2.01 11.21
CA LYS A 32 9.48 3.16 10.64
C LYS A 32 10.37 4.30 10.10
N THR A 33 11.66 4.29 10.42
CA THR A 33 12.65 5.30 10.00
C THR A 33 13.66 4.76 9.00
N ASP A 34 13.54 3.51 8.57
CA ASP A 34 14.47 2.84 7.67
C ASP A 34 14.27 3.24 6.20
N LEU A 35 14.73 4.44 5.88
CA LEU A 35 14.68 5.01 4.54
C LEU A 35 15.70 4.38 3.56
N GLU A 36 16.67 3.63 4.07
CA GLU A 36 17.67 2.95 3.25
C GLU A 36 17.03 1.83 2.43
N ALA A 37 16.17 1.01 3.05
CA ALA A 37 15.38 -0.01 2.33
C ALA A 37 14.54 0.60 1.20
N VAL A 38 13.90 1.74 1.49
CA VAL A 38 13.05 2.41 0.50
C VAL A 38 13.86 2.97 -0.66
N THR A 39 15.10 3.37 -0.41
CA THR A 39 16.02 3.79 -1.45
C THR A 39 16.44 2.62 -2.33
N ALA A 40 16.69 1.44 -1.74
CA ALA A 40 17.02 0.23 -2.48
C ALA A 40 15.85 -0.26 -3.37
N LEU A 41 14.60 -0.06 -2.94
CA LEU A 41 13.40 -0.37 -3.73
C LEU A 41 13.33 0.37 -5.06
N LYS A 42 13.77 1.64 -5.13
CA LYS A 42 13.69 2.47 -6.34
C LYS A 42 14.50 1.93 -7.52
N ALA A 43 15.47 1.05 -7.26
CA ALA A 43 16.29 0.40 -8.28
C ALA A 43 15.73 -0.96 -8.76
N SER A 44 14.63 -1.45 -8.16
CA SER A 44 14.09 -2.78 -8.40
C SER A 44 12.90 -2.78 -9.37
N LEU A 45 12.77 -3.86 -10.15
CA LEU A 45 11.63 -4.08 -11.05
C LEU A 45 10.40 -4.58 -10.27
N TYR A 46 9.21 -4.19 -10.71
CA TYR A 46 7.93 -4.65 -10.14
C TYR A 46 7.87 -6.16 -9.91
N GLU A 47 8.26 -6.98 -10.90
CA GLU A 47 8.20 -8.45 -10.80
C GLU A 47 9.03 -8.98 -9.63
N ARG A 48 10.14 -8.31 -9.28
CA ARG A 48 10.97 -8.66 -8.12
C ARG A 48 10.30 -8.24 -6.81
N LEU A 49 9.59 -7.12 -6.80
CA LEU A 49 8.91 -6.59 -5.61
C LEU A 49 7.58 -7.28 -5.32
N ARG A 50 6.94 -7.88 -6.32
CA ARG A 50 5.63 -8.51 -6.22
C ARG A 50 5.45 -9.43 -5.00
N PRO A 51 6.41 -10.30 -4.61
CA PRO A 51 6.26 -11.17 -3.44
C PRO A 51 6.15 -10.42 -2.11
N ILE A 52 6.65 -9.18 -2.04
CA ILE A 52 6.70 -8.38 -0.82
C ILE A 52 5.74 -7.19 -0.83
N LEU A 53 4.95 -6.98 -1.90
CA LEU A 53 4.00 -5.86 -1.98
C LEU A 53 3.01 -5.81 -0.82
N PRO A 54 2.42 -6.92 -0.35
CA PRO A 54 1.53 -6.85 0.81
C PRO A 54 2.24 -6.33 2.07
N VAL A 55 3.52 -6.69 2.28
CA VAL A 55 4.34 -6.17 3.40
C VAL A 55 4.68 -4.70 3.19
N LEU A 56 4.95 -4.27 1.96
CA LEU A 56 5.21 -2.86 1.70
C LEU A 56 3.95 -2.01 1.91
N LEU A 57 2.78 -2.54 1.57
CA LEU A 57 1.51 -1.86 1.75
C LEU A 57 1.10 -1.70 3.22
N THR A 58 1.52 -2.58 4.13
CA THR A 58 1.19 -2.45 5.56
C THR A 58 1.84 -1.22 6.19
N TRP A 59 2.98 -0.76 5.65
CA TRP A 59 3.59 0.50 6.08
C TRP A 59 2.69 1.71 5.84
N MET A 60 1.75 1.63 4.89
CA MET A 60 0.81 2.69 4.58
C MET A 60 -0.32 2.84 5.62
N GLN A 61 -0.38 2.00 6.66
CA GLN A 61 -1.34 2.15 7.75
C GLN A 61 -1.16 3.47 8.52
N ASP A 62 0.07 3.99 8.59
CA ASP A 62 0.37 5.24 9.29
C ASP A 62 1.36 6.11 8.49
N LEU A 63 0.83 7.11 7.78
CA LEU A 63 1.64 8.07 7.04
C LEU A 63 2.46 9.02 7.92
N ASN A 64 2.33 8.98 9.25
CA ASN A 64 3.29 9.66 10.12
C ASN A 64 4.65 8.97 10.14
N TRP A 65 4.75 7.72 9.67
CA TRP A 65 6.02 7.03 9.56
C TRP A 65 6.80 7.53 8.34
N PRO A 66 8.07 7.95 8.51
CA PRO A 66 8.92 8.38 7.39
C PRO A 66 8.99 7.36 6.25
N VAL A 67 9.05 6.06 6.58
CA VAL A 67 9.04 4.98 5.60
C VAL A 67 7.76 4.96 4.77
N ALA A 68 6.60 5.16 5.38
CA ALA A 68 5.31 5.18 4.67
C ALA A 68 5.28 6.30 3.63
N GLN A 69 5.68 7.51 4.02
CA GLN A 69 5.76 8.66 3.10
C GLN A 69 6.73 8.40 1.95
N ALA A 70 7.88 7.79 2.24
CA ALA A 70 8.88 7.47 1.23
C ALA A 70 8.43 6.36 0.27
N LEU A 71 7.55 5.45 0.71
CA LEU A 71 7.00 4.37 -0.10
C LEU A 71 5.91 4.84 -1.06
N VAL A 72 5.17 5.92 -0.76
CA VAL A 72 4.12 6.47 -1.65
C VAL A 72 4.57 6.58 -3.12
N PRO A 73 5.67 7.28 -3.47
CA PRO A 73 6.08 7.41 -4.87
C PRO A 73 6.53 6.07 -5.47
N VAL A 74 7.07 5.14 -4.67
CA VAL A 74 7.47 3.81 -5.15
C VAL A 74 6.23 3.01 -5.52
N LEU A 75 5.24 2.95 -4.63
CA LEU A 75 3.99 2.22 -4.84
C LEU A 75 3.15 2.86 -5.96
N ALA A 76 3.05 4.19 -6.00
CA ALA A 76 2.35 4.89 -7.07
C ALA A 76 2.94 4.58 -8.46
N SER A 77 4.26 4.41 -8.57
CA SER A 77 4.93 4.08 -9.83
C SER A 77 4.58 2.68 -10.37
N ILE A 78 4.11 1.77 -9.51
CA ILE A 78 3.64 0.43 -9.90
C ILE A 78 2.28 0.52 -10.60
N GLY A 79 1.45 1.50 -10.22
CA GLY A 79 0.16 1.78 -10.84
C GLY A 79 -0.79 0.59 -10.80
N ALA A 80 -1.50 0.34 -11.92
CA ALA A 80 -2.59 -0.64 -12.02
C ALA A 80 -2.20 -2.09 -11.66
N HIS A 81 -0.91 -2.42 -11.59
CA HIS A 81 -0.47 -3.73 -11.12
C HIS A 81 -0.77 -3.99 -9.64
N LEU A 82 -1.06 -2.95 -8.85
CA LEU A 82 -1.41 -3.06 -7.43
C LEU A 82 -2.85 -3.53 -7.17
N VAL A 83 -3.72 -3.61 -8.18
CA VAL A 83 -5.17 -3.86 -7.99
C VAL A 83 -5.44 -5.06 -7.07
N LYS A 84 -4.77 -6.20 -7.32
CA LYS A 84 -4.96 -7.43 -6.54
C LYS A 84 -4.52 -7.30 -5.09
N ASP A 85 -3.50 -6.48 -4.82
CA ASP A 85 -2.94 -6.27 -3.49
C ASP A 85 -3.74 -5.21 -2.71
N LEU A 86 -4.39 -4.26 -3.41
CA LEU A 86 -5.22 -3.21 -2.79
C LEU A 86 -6.65 -3.67 -2.49
N GLU A 87 -7.21 -4.58 -3.28
CA GLU A 87 -8.57 -5.09 -3.08
C GLU A 87 -8.83 -5.59 -1.65
N PRO A 88 -7.98 -6.43 -1.03
CA PRO A 88 -8.18 -6.87 0.36
C PRO A 88 -8.13 -5.72 1.36
N ILE A 89 -7.28 -4.71 1.14
CA ILE A 89 -7.14 -3.56 2.05
C ILE A 89 -8.41 -2.71 2.00
N LEU A 90 -8.94 -2.46 0.81
CA LEU A 90 -10.17 -1.67 0.62
C LEU A 90 -11.40 -2.32 1.26
N HIS A 91 -11.40 -3.64 1.48
CA HIS A 91 -12.46 -4.38 2.17
C HIS A 91 -12.10 -4.79 3.61
N SER A 92 -10.99 -4.30 4.16
CA SER A 92 -10.60 -4.57 5.55
C SER A 92 -11.46 -3.75 6.53
N GLU A 93 -11.26 -3.86 7.84
CA GLU A 93 -11.89 -2.98 8.84
C GLU A 93 -11.01 -1.76 9.18
N ASP A 94 -9.82 -1.66 8.59
CA ASP A 94 -8.85 -0.59 8.90
C ASP A 94 -9.14 0.65 8.04
N GLU A 95 -10.03 1.51 8.53
CA GLU A 95 -10.41 2.73 7.83
C GLU A 95 -9.24 3.69 7.59
N MET A 96 -8.30 3.81 8.52
CA MET A 96 -7.13 4.69 8.35
C MET A 96 -6.25 4.20 7.21
N TRP A 97 -6.01 2.89 7.13
CA TRP A 97 -5.28 2.31 6.03
C TRP A 97 -5.99 2.49 4.69
N LYS A 98 -7.31 2.23 4.64
CA LYS A 98 -8.12 2.51 3.44
C LYS A 98 -7.99 3.95 3.02
N TYR A 99 -8.13 4.89 3.95
CA TYR A 99 -8.07 6.32 3.68
C TYR A 99 -6.74 6.71 3.04
N TRP A 100 -5.62 6.20 3.57
CA TRP A 100 -4.30 6.47 3.00
C TRP A 100 -4.09 5.83 1.62
N ILE A 101 -4.56 4.60 1.41
CA ILE A 101 -4.53 3.97 0.08
C ILE A 101 -5.33 4.78 -0.93
N LEU A 102 -6.57 5.15 -0.57
CA LEU A 102 -7.46 5.91 -1.44
C LEU A 102 -6.85 7.27 -1.80
N THR A 103 -6.34 7.99 -0.81
CA THR A 103 -5.79 9.33 -0.99
C THR A 103 -4.46 9.33 -1.74
N CYS A 104 -3.56 8.41 -1.44
CA CYS A 104 -2.18 8.45 -1.94
C CYS A 104 -1.95 7.66 -3.23
N LEU A 105 -2.72 6.58 -3.45
CA LEU A 105 -2.49 5.66 -4.57
C LEU A 105 -3.66 5.62 -5.56
N VAL A 106 -4.89 5.90 -5.12
CA VAL A 106 -6.09 5.76 -5.98
C VAL A 106 -6.56 7.09 -6.54
N ASP A 107 -6.61 8.15 -5.73
CA ASP A 107 -7.07 9.50 -6.12
C ASP A 107 -5.96 10.29 -6.85
N THR A 108 -5.31 9.67 -7.83
CA THR A 108 -4.21 10.28 -8.61
C THR A 108 -4.74 10.95 -9.88
N PRO A 109 -4.05 11.99 -10.41
CA PRO A 109 -4.51 12.70 -11.61
C PRO A 109 -4.74 11.82 -12.84
N ASP A 110 -3.96 10.75 -13.04
CA ASP A 110 -4.13 9.82 -14.16
C ASP A 110 -5.37 8.92 -14.01
N GLY A 111 -5.81 8.67 -12.77
CA GLY A 111 -6.98 7.86 -12.45
C GLY A 111 -6.91 6.41 -12.93
N ALA A 112 -5.75 5.90 -13.33
CA ALA A 112 -5.62 4.55 -13.87
C ALA A 112 -5.96 3.49 -12.82
N LEU A 113 -5.43 3.67 -11.59
CA LEU A 113 -5.75 2.79 -10.47
C LEU A 113 -7.21 2.90 -10.04
N ALA A 114 -7.77 4.12 -9.95
CA ALA A 114 -9.19 4.33 -9.69
C ALA A 114 -10.06 3.52 -10.66
N LYS A 115 -9.81 3.66 -11.97
CA LYS A 115 -10.55 2.94 -13.01
C LYS A 115 -10.42 1.43 -12.89
N ALA A 116 -9.21 0.93 -12.62
CA ALA A 116 -8.98 -0.51 -12.46
C ALA A 116 -9.65 -1.08 -11.19
N LEU A 117 -9.75 -0.28 -10.13
CA LEU A 117 -10.40 -0.63 -8.86
C LEU A 117 -11.89 -0.33 -8.82
N GLN A 118 -12.51 0.11 -9.92
CA GLN A 118 -13.92 0.51 -9.94
C GLN A 118 -14.86 -0.53 -9.30
N PRO A 119 -14.73 -1.86 -9.57
CA PRO A 119 -15.61 -2.85 -8.95
C PRO A 119 -15.43 -2.94 -7.42
N ALA A 120 -14.21 -2.76 -6.93
CA ALA A 120 -13.92 -2.75 -5.49
C ALA A 120 -14.48 -1.49 -4.83
N LEU A 121 -14.27 -0.31 -5.44
CA LEU A 121 -14.79 0.98 -4.95
C LEU A 121 -16.32 1.06 -4.92
N GLN A 122 -17.03 0.24 -5.69
CA GLN A 122 -18.48 0.14 -5.66
C GLN A 122 -19.00 -0.72 -4.51
N LYS A 123 -18.19 -1.64 -4.00
CA LYS A 123 -18.55 -2.58 -2.94
C LYS A 123 -18.26 -2.06 -1.53
N ILE A 124 -17.46 -0.99 -1.41
CA ILE A 124 -17.19 -0.35 -0.12
C ILE A 124 -18.53 0.06 0.53
N GLU A 125 -18.71 -0.33 1.78
CA GLU A 125 -20.02 -0.28 2.44
C GLU A 125 -20.48 1.16 2.73
N PRO A 126 -21.79 1.43 2.70
CA PRO A 126 -22.32 2.73 3.12
C PRO A 126 -22.02 3.08 4.60
N GLY A 127 -21.72 2.07 5.42
CA GLY A 127 -21.47 2.18 6.86
C GLY A 127 -20.09 2.71 7.24
N GLU A 128 -19.15 2.83 6.30
CA GLU A 128 -17.81 3.40 6.52
C GLU A 128 -17.88 4.84 7.06
N SER A 129 -16.79 5.36 7.62
CA SER A 129 -16.74 6.76 8.06
C SER A 129 -17.02 7.77 6.96
N GLU A 130 -17.37 9.00 7.38
CA GLU A 130 -17.63 10.12 6.47
C GLU A 130 -16.40 10.44 5.61
N ASP A 131 -15.20 10.32 6.16
CA ASP A 131 -13.95 10.58 5.44
C ASP A 131 -13.76 9.60 4.28
N ILE A 132 -14.03 8.30 4.50
CA ILE A 132 -14.00 7.28 3.44
C ILE A 132 -15.07 7.55 2.38
N ARG A 133 -16.29 7.89 2.79
CA ARG A 133 -17.35 8.24 1.83
C ARG A 133 -16.99 9.47 1.00
N ALA A 134 -16.41 10.49 1.63
CA ALA A 134 -16.02 11.74 0.97
C ALA A 134 -14.94 11.51 -0.08
N ILE A 135 -13.88 10.76 0.24
CA ILE A 135 -12.80 10.48 -0.73
C ILE A 135 -13.30 9.61 -1.89
N ILE A 136 -14.15 8.62 -1.65
CA ILE A 136 -14.76 7.81 -2.71
C ILE A 136 -15.62 8.67 -3.64
N SER A 137 -16.40 9.59 -3.07
CA SER A 137 -17.20 10.55 -3.86
C SER A 137 -16.32 11.46 -4.72
N SER A 138 -15.21 11.95 -4.17
CA SER A 138 -14.21 12.74 -4.90
C SER A 138 -13.62 11.95 -6.07
N ILE A 139 -13.12 10.73 -5.82
CA ILE A 139 -12.58 9.83 -6.84
C ILE A 139 -13.61 9.60 -7.94
N ARG A 140 -14.88 9.36 -7.57
CA ARG A 140 -15.94 9.12 -8.54
C ARG A 140 -16.21 10.31 -9.44
N THR A 141 -16.33 11.49 -8.83
CA THR A 141 -16.55 12.76 -9.54
C THR A 141 -15.40 13.06 -10.50
N ARG A 142 -14.16 12.72 -10.12
CA ARG A 142 -12.98 13.03 -10.93
C ARG A 142 -12.73 12.05 -12.08
N HIS A 143 -13.02 10.76 -11.89
CA HIS A 143 -12.51 9.72 -12.80
C HIS A 143 -13.57 8.91 -13.54
N PHE A 144 -14.86 9.01 -13.17
CA PHE A 144 -15.95 8.24 -13.77
C PHE A 144 -17.08 9.09 -14.36
N THR A 145 -16.87 10.41 -14.47
CA THR A 145 -17.84 11.37 -15.03
C THR A 145 -17.47 11.77 -16.45
#